data_AF-A0ABD0PP91-F1
#
_entry.id   AF-A0ABD0PP91-F1
#
_cell.length_a   1.000
_cell.length_b   1.000
_cell.length_c   1.000
_cell.angle_alpha   90.00
_cell.angle_beta   90.00
_cell.angle_gamma   90.00
#
_symmetry.space_group_name_H-M   'P 1'
#
loop_
_entity.id
_entity.type
_entity.pdbx_description
1 polymer ?
#
loop_
_entity_poly.entity_id
_entity_poly.type
_entity_poly.pdbx_seq_one_letter_code
_entity_poly.pdbx_strand_id
1 'polypeptide(L)' 'MDTLFNTKFEGEPTQHNQPGVQLKSNTYELQESNVRLKLTVVNTVGFGDQINKED' A
#
# COMPACT_ATOMS: atom_id res chain seq x y z
N MET A 1 -1.80 5.32 -5.18
CA MET A 1 -0.37 5.61 -5.43
C MET A 1 -0.06 5.69 -6.91
N ASP A 2 -0.76 4.93 -7.74
CA ASP A 2 -0.59 4.85 -9.20
C ASP A 2 -0.44 6.21 -9.91
N THR A 3 -1.30 7.17 -9.58
CA THR A 3 -1.31 8.49 -10.20
C THR A 3 -0.10 9.35 -9.89
N LEU A 4 0.54 9.19 -8.73
CA LEU A 4 1.69 10.00 -8.32
C LEU A 4 2.95 9.64 -9.09
N PHE A 5 3.12 8.36 -9.42
CA PHE A 5 4.27 7.84 -10.16
C PHE A 5 3.91 7.46 -11.60
N ASN A 6 2.71 7.84 -12.05
CA ASN A 6 2.18 7.55 -13.38
C ASN A 6 2.39 6.08 -13.82
N THR A 7 2.22 5.15 -12.89
CA THR A 7 2.43 3.71 -13.08
C THR A 7 1.32 2.93 -12.40
N LYS A 8 1.20 1.63 -12.67
CA LYS A 8 0.25 0.76 -11.96
C LYS A 8 0.99 -0.06 -10.93
N PHE A 9 0.68 0.15 -9.65
CA PHE A 9 1.18 -0.72 -8.59
C PHE A 9 0.22 -1.88 -8.38
N GLU A 10 0.77 -3.07 -8.12
CA GLU A 10 -0.06 -4.20 -7.72
C GLU A 10 -0.61 -3.98 -6.30
N GLY A 11 -1.91 -3.69 -6.23
CA GLY A 11 -2.66 -3.53 -5.00
C GLY A 11 -4.09 -3.98 -5.21
N GLU A 12 -4.37 -5.25 -4.90
CA GLU A 12 -5.76 -5.71 -4.87
C GLU A 12 -6.51 -5.05 -3.71
N PRO A 13 -7.78 -4.67 -3.92
CA PRO A 13 -8.63 -4.21 -2.82
C PRO A 13 -8.73 -5.30 -1.76
N THR A 14 -8.55 -4.92 -0.50
CA THR A 14 -8.65 -5.82 0.64
C THR A 14 -10.09 -5.95 1.09
N GLN A 15 -10.46 -7.10 1.66
CA GLN A 15 -11.78 -7.29 2.24
C GLN A 15 -11.93 -6.47 3.53
N HIS A 16 -13.16 -6.03 3.82
CA HIS A 16 -13.51 -5.24 5.02
C HIS A 16 -13.85 -6.10 6.25
N ASN A 17 -13.09 -7.17 6.46
CA ASN A 17 -13.30 -8.14 7.53
C ASN A 17 -11.98 -8.53 8.22
N GLN A 18 -10.95 -7.70 8.07
CA GLN A 18 -9.66 -8.01 8.67
C GLN A 18 -9.78 -7.99 10.19
N PRO A 19 -9.21 -8.97 10.91
CA PRO A 19 -9.33 -9.05 12.36
C PRO A 19 -8.53 -7.95 13.09
N GLY A 20 -7.63 -7.26 12.39
CA GLY A 20 -6.82 -6.17 12.90
C GLY A 20 -6.07 -5.46 11.79
N VAL A 21 -5.33 -4.40 12.14
CA VAL A 21 -4.53 -3.63 11.19
C VAL A 21 -3.22 -4.35 10.88
N GLN A 22 -2.87 -4.45 9.60
CA GLN A 22 -1.61 -5.01 9.14
C GLN A 22 -0.90 -4.04 8.19
N LEU A 23 0.42 -4.19 8.06
CA LEU A 23 1.21 -3.43 7.09
C LEU A 23 1.64 -4.35 5.94
N LYS A 24 1.33 -3.95 4.71
CA LYS A 24 1.79 -4.61 3.50
C LYS A 24 2.80 -3.72 2.78
N SER A 25 4.03 -4.21 2.62
CA SER A 25 5.10 -3.51 1.93
C SER A 25 5.41 -4.17 0.58
N ASN A 26 5.45 -3.38 -0.49
CA ASN A 26 5.90 -3.83 -1.81
C ASN A 26 7.04 -2.92 -2.29
N THR A 27 8.07 -3.51 -2.89
CA THR A 27 9.22 -2.78 -3.44
C THR A 27 9.24 -2.87 -4.96
N TYR A 28 9.49 -1.75 -5.61
CA TYR A 28 9.51 -1.59 -7.06
C TYR A 28 10.80 -0.87 -7.48
N GLU A 29 11.35 -1.27 -8.62
CA GLU A 29 12.40 -0.50 -9.29
C GLU A 29 11.76 0.30 -10.42
N LEU A 30 11.92 1.63 -10.36
CA LEU A 30 11.31 2.59 -11.27
C LEU A 30 12.39 3.55 -11.79
N GLN A 31 12.13 4.15 -12.95
CA GLN A 31 12.91 5.27 -13.47
C GLN A 31 12.06 6.53 -13.35
N GLU A 32 12.37 7.38 -12.37
CA GLU A 32 11.72 8.68 -12.17
C GLU A 32 12.58 9.77 -12.80
N SER A 33 12.18 10.25 -13.97
CA SER A 33 12.98 11.16 -14.80
C SER A 33 14.37 10.58 -15.07
N ASN A 34 15.44 11.19 -14.54
CA ASN A 34 16.82 10.75 -14.68
C ASN A 34 17.34 9.93 -13.49
N VAL A 35 16.49 9.57 -12.53
CA VAL A 35 16.87 8.83 -11.31
C VAL A 35 16.33 7.40 -11.36
N ARG A 36 17.20 6.41 -11.09
CA ARG A 36 16.76 5.04 -10.77
C ARG A 36 16.33 4.99 -9.31
N LEU A 37 15.04 4.80 -9.09
CA LEU A 37 14.42 4.81 -7.78
C LEU A 37 14.03 3.39 -7.38
N LYS A 38 14.54 2.92 -6.24
CA LYS A 38 14.02 1.74 -5.55
C LYS A 38 12.94 2.18 -4.58
N LEU A 39 11.70 2.22 -5.04
CA LEU A 39 10.55 2.70 -4.28
C LEU A 39 9.96 1.56 -3.44
N THR A 40 9.74 1.79 -2.15
CA THR A 40 8.94 0.89 -1.31
C THR A 40 7.65 1.58 -0.92
N VAL A 41 6.50 0.97 -1.25
CA VAL A 41 5.17 1.44 -0.84
C VAL A 41 4.68 0.56 0.29
N VAL A 42 4.28 1.19 1.40
CA VAL A 42 3.70 0.52 2.57
C VAL A 42 2.26 0.95 2.72
N ASN A 43 1.34 -0.01 2.68
CA ASN A 43 -0.09 0.21 2.85
C ASN A 43 -0.57 -0.38 4.17
N THR A 44 -1.51 0.30 4.82
CA THR A 44 -2.30 -0.27 5.91
C THR A 44 -3.41 -1.13 5.33
N VAL A 45 -3.52 -2.37 5.81
CA VAL A 45 -4.58 -3.32 5.46
C VAL A 45 -5.48 -3.49 6.67
N GLY A 46 -6.79 -3.45 6.48
CA GLY A 46 -7.75 -3.62 7.57
C GLY A 46 -7.93 -2.43 8.50
N PHE A 47 -7.34 -1.27 8.17
CA PHE A 47 -7.47 -0.06 8.97
C PHE A 47 -8.91 0.44 8.95
N GLY A 48 -9.56 0.41 10.13
CA GLY A 48 -10.93 0.88 10.31
C GLY A 48 -12.01 -0.18 10.05
N ASP A 49 -11.63 -1.42 9.72
CA ASP A 49 -12.56 -2.55 9.53
C ASP A 49 -13.20 -3.00 10.85
N GLN A 50 -12.48 -2.87 11.96
CA GLN A 50 -12.96 -3.32 13.26
C GLN A 50 -14.00 -2.33 13.80
N ILE A 51 -15.08 -2.87 14.37
CA ILE A 51 -16.07 -2.06 15.10
C ILE A 51 -15.42 -1.52 16.38
N ASN A 52 -14.72 -2.39 17.12
CA ASN A 52 -13.86 -1.95 18.20
C ASN A 52 -12.50 -1.52 17.63
N LYS A 53 -12.19 -0.24 17.75
CA LYS A 53 -10.95 0.38 17.25
C LYS A 53 -10.01 0.76 18.39
N GLU A 54 -10.32 0.32 19.60
CA GLU A 54 -9.43 0.43 20.74
C GLU A 54 -8.30 -0.60 20.56
N ASP A 55 -7.05 -0.14 20.63
CA ASP A 55 -5.83 -0.96 20.64
C ASP A 55 -5.70 -1.74 21.96
#